data_AF-A0A920J1X0-F1
#
_entry.id   AF-A0A920J1X0-F1
#
_cell.length_a   1.000
_cell.length_b   1.000
_cell.length_c   1.000
_cell.angle_alpha   90.00
_cell.angle_beta   90.00
_cell.angle_gamma   90.00
#
_symmetry.space_group_name_H-M   'P 1'
#
loop_
_entity.id
_entity.type
_entity.pdbx_description
1 polymer ?
#
loop_
_entity_poly.entity_id
_entity_poly.type
_entity_poly.pdbx_seq_one_letter_code
_entity_poly.pdbx_strand_id
1 'polypeptide(L)' 'MAVKTRPDHYGITTDINTAEIGPSSRLISNIFGFPIQFNKAITGQNAFRHSSGIHQDAFLKERTTFEIMHPG' A
#
# COMPACT_ATOMS: atom_id res chain seq x y z
N MET A 1 -2.94 1.80 8.06
CA MET A 1 -3.30 2.51 6.82
C MET A 1 -4.74 2.97 6.78
N ALA A 2 -5.72 2.15 7.19
CA ALA A 2 -7.14 2.53 7.20
C ALA A 2 -7.43 3.94 7.80
N VAL A 3 -6.89 4.23 9.00
CA VAL A 3 -7.01 5.56 9.64
C VAL A 3 -6.45 6.70 8.78
N LYS A 4 -5.28 6.49 8.15
CA LYS A 4 -4.64 7.49 7.28
C LYS A 4 -5.39 7.68 5.96
N THR A 5 -5.97 6.61 5.43
CA THR A 5 -6.66 6.60 4.13
C THR A 5 -8.10 7.09 4.21
N ARG A 6 -8.80 6.84 5.33
CA ARG A 6 -10.21 7.22 5.56
C ARG A 6 -10.38 7.99 6.87
N PRO A 7 -9.69 9.13 7.04
CA PRO A 7 -9.81 9.91 8.28
C PRO A 7 -11.24 10.40 8.51
N ASP A 8 -11.99 10.63 7.42
CA ASP A 8 -13.40 11.00 7.42
C ASP A 8 -14.32 9.93 8.01
N HIS A 9 -13.92 8.66 7.95
CA HIS A 9 -14.70 7.55 8.50
C HIS A 9 -14.32 7.22 9.95
N TYR A 10 -13.02 7.24 10.26
CA TYR A 10 -12.53 6.74 11.55
C TYR A 10 -12.50 7.80 12.65
N GLY A 11 -12.43 9.09 12.32
CA GLY A 11 -12.50 10.18 13.32
C GLY A 11 -11.39 10.17 14.39
N ILE A 12 -10.30 9.43 14.15
CA ILE A 12 -9.15 9.31 15.05
C ILE A 12 -7.85 9.63 14.31
N THR A 13 -6.83 10.03 15.07
CA THR A 13 -5.48 10.28 14.57
C THR A 13 -4.48 9.31 15.20
N THR A 14 -3.34 9.12 14.55
CA THR A 14 -2.21 8.36 15.10
C THR A 14 -0.90 9.09 14.82
N ASP A 15 0.10 8.87 15.68
CA ASP A 15 1.45 9.40 15.50
C ASP A 15 2.35 8.48 14.65
N ILE A 16 1.74 7.55 13.89
CA ILE A 16 2.48 6.60 13.07
C ILE A 16 3.08 7.34 11.87
N ASN A 17 4.41 7.33 11.76
CA ASN A 17 5.08 7.75 10.55
C ASN A 17 4.91 6.69 9.45
N THR A 18 3.92 6.89 8.57
CA THR A 18 3.60 5.92 7.51
C THR A 18 4.68 5.79 6.44
N ALA A 19 5.59 6.78 6.30
CA ALA A 19 6.69 6.71 5.36
C ALA A 19 7.70 5.60 5.72
N GLU A 20 7.79 5.24 7.00
CA GLU A 20 8.71 4.19 7.51
C GLU A 20 8.20 2.76 7.32
N ILE A 21 6.94 2.56 6.94
CA ILE A 21 6.36 1.21 6.79
C ILE A 21 7.14 0.38 5.75
N GLY A 22 7.46 0.98 4.60
CA GLY A 22 8.23 0.33 3.54
C GLY A 22 9.69 0.07 3.95
N PRO A 23 10.47 1.09 4.34
CA PRO A 23 11.84 0.95 4.81
C PRO A 23 11.99 -0.05 5.96
N SER A 24 11.15 0.04 6.99
CA SER A 24 11.20 -0.85 8.15
C SER A 24 10.92 -2.31 7.77
N SER A 25 9.96 -2.55 6.87
CA SER A 25 9.67 -3.91 6.40
C SER A 25 10.84 -4.51 5.62
N ARG A 26 11.51 -3.69 4.79
CA ARG A 26 12.74 -4.12 4.07
C ARG A 26 13.89 -4.39 5.03
N LEU A 27 14.07 -3.56 6.05
CA LEU A 27 15.11 -3.74 7.07
C LEU A 27 14.94 -5.07 7.80
N ILE A 28 13.74 -5.34 8.34
CA ILE A 28 13.45 -6.60 9.04
C ILE A 28 13.62 -7.81 8.12
N SER A 29 13.17 -7.71 6.86
CA SER A 29 13.38 -8.77 5.86
C SER A 29 14.86 -9.08 5.66
N ASN A 30 15.70 -8.05 5.57
CA ASN A 30 17.15 -8.19 5.41
C ASN A 30 17.84 -8.76 6.66
N ILE A 31 17.44 -8.33 7.87
CA ILE A 31 18.05 -8.78 9.13
C ILE A 31 17.79 -10.27 9.37
N PHE A 32 16.55 -10.71 9.19
CA PHE A 32 16.13 -12.06 9.55
C PHE A 32 16.10 -13.04 8.38
N GLY A 33 16.30 -12.57 7.14
CA GLY A 33 16.31 -13.39 5.94
C GLY A 33 14.93 -13.88 5.49
N PHE A 34 13.84 -13.37 6.07
CA PHE A 34 12.49 -13.70 5.63
C PHE A 34 12.04 -12.74 4.52
N PRO A 35 11.76 -13.22 3.30
CA PRO A 35 11.32 -12.36 2.21
C PRO A 35 9.92 -11.78 2.50
N ILE A 36 9.70 -10.53 2.10
CA ILE A 36 8.36 -9.92 2.10
C ILE A 36 7.50 -10.66 1.08
N GLN A 37 6.36 -11.18 1.51
CA GLN A 37 5.40 -11.83 0.62
C GLN A 37 4.93 -10.85 -0.47
N PHE A 38 4.83 -11.33 -1.72
CA PHE A 38 4.47 -10.50 -2.87
C PHE A 38 3.14 -9.74 -2.69
N ASN A 39 2.16 -10.37 -2.04
CA ASN A 39 0.82 -9.82 -1.79
C ASN A 39 0.66 -9.20 -0.40
N LYS A 40 1.74 -9.02 0.37
CA LYS A 40 1.68 -8.36 1.67
C LYS A 40 1.09 -6.96 1.50
N ALA A 41 0.02 -6.68 2.23
CA ALA A 41 -0.59 -5.35 2.21
C ALA A 41 0.47 -4.25 2.42
N ILE A 42 0.40 -3.20 1.59
CA ILE A 42 1.29 -2.02 1.55
C ILE A 42 2.69 -2.30 1.00
N THR A 43 3.37 -3.35 1.48
CA THR A 43 4.82 -3.52 1.27
C THR A 43 5.19 -4.60 0.27
N GLY A 44 4.23 -5.45 -0.12
CA GLY A 44 4.43 -6.48 -1.12
C GLY A 44 4.58 -5.88 -2.52
N GLN A 45 5.42 -6.49 -3.36
CA GLN A 45 5.68 -6.00 -4.73
C GLN A 45 4.41 -5.98 -5.61
N ASN A 46 3.41 -6.80 -5.28
CA ASN A 46 2.14 -6.89 -5.98
C ASN A 46 1.00 -6.13 -5.26
N ALA A 47 1.28 -5.41 -4.16
CA ALA A 47 0.26 -4.76 -3.35
C ALA A 47 -0.56 -3.70 -4.09
N PHE A 48 -0.01 -3.13 -5.17
CA PHE A 48 -0.65 -2.11 -6.02
C PHE A 48 -0.58 -2.47 -7.52
N ARG A 49 -0.32 -3.73 -7.86
CA ARG A 49 -0.24 -4.15 -9.27
C ARG A 49 -1.62 -4.53 -9.79
N HIS A 50 -1.96 -4.00 -10.95
CA HIS A 50 -3.17 -4.35 -11.72
C HIS A 50 -2.74 -5.11 -12.98
N SER A 51 -3.47 -6.14 -13.40
CA SER A 51 -3.04 -6.99 -14.55
C SER A 51 -4.06 -7.15 -15.66
N SER A 52 -5.35 -6.91 -15.43
CA SER A 52 -6.37 -7.06 -16.48
C SER A 52 -6.44 -5.81 -17.37
N GLY A 53 -6.69 -6.00 -18.67
CA GLY A 53 -6.77 -4.88 -19.63
C GLY A 53 -7.83 -3.85 -19.26
N ILE A 54 -8.97 -4.31 -18.74
CA ILE A 54 -10.03 -3.42 -18.23
C ILE A 54 -9.62 -2.67 -16.96
N HIS A 55 -8.84 -3.29 -16.07
CA HIS A 55 -8.35 -2.61 -14.86
C HIS A 55 -7.28 -1.59 -15.21
N GLN A 56 -6.45 -1.85 -16.24
CA GLN A 56 -5.47 -0.90 -16.74
C GLN A 56 -6.12 0.32 -17.40
N ASP A 57 -7.12 0.09 -18.27
CA ASP A 57 -7.88 1.19 -18.90
C ASP A 57 -8.56 2.09 -17.85
N ALA A 58 -9.24 1.51 -16.86
CA ALA A 58 -9.88 2.29 -15.82
C ALA A 58 -8.87 2.91 -14.83
N PHE A 59 -7.71 2.27 -14.57
CA PHE A 59 -6.62 2.89 -13.81
C PHE A 59 -6.07 4.16 -14.50
N LEU A 60 -5.92 4.13 -15.82
CA LEU A 60 -5.44 5.29 -16.60
C LEU A 60 -6.46 6.43 -16.65
N LYS A 61 -7.76 6.11 -16.62
CA LYS A 61 -8.85 7.10 -16.62
C LYS A 61 -9.07 7.72 -15.24
N GLU A 62 -9.16 6.88 -14.21
CA GLU A 62 -9.41 7.29 -12.84
C GLU A 62 -8.79 6.27 -11.88
N ARG A 63 -7.57 6.58 -11.41
CA ARG A 63 -6.78 5.70 -10.55
C ARG A 63 -7.48 5.33 -9.24
N THR A 64 -8.27 6.26 -8.67
CA THR A 64 -8.98 6.02 -7.40
C THR A 64 -10.03 4.90 -7.49
N THR A 65 -10.41 4.50 -8.72
CA THR A 65 -11.30 3.36 -8.97
C THR A 65 -10.74 2.05 -8.42
N PHE A 66 -9.42 1.84 -8.49
CA PHE A 66 -8.77 0.60 -8.04
C PHE A 66 -7.73 0.81 -6.95
N GLU A 67 -7.34 2.06 -6.68
CA GLU A 67 -6.36 2.38 -5.65
C GLU A 67 -6.95 3.32 -4.61
N ILE A 68 -7.27 2.77 -3.44
CA ILE A 68 -7.76 3.55 -2.30
C ILE A 68 -6.70 4.51 -1.71
N MET A 69 -5.43 4.27 -2.01
CA MET A 69 -4.31 5.11 -1.55
C MET A 69 -3.20 5.12 -2.58
N HIS A 70 -2.35 6.14 -2.53
CA HIS A 70 -1.23 6.29 -3.44
C HIS A 70 0.02 5.59 -2.88
N PRO A 71 0.72 4.76 -3.69
CA PRO A 71 1.90 4.02 -3.25
C PRO A 71 3.22 4.83 -3.26
N GLY A 72 3.18 6.08 -3.72
CA GLY A 72 4.33 6.99 -3.86
C GLY A 72 4.26 8.18 -2.94
#